data_AF-A0A518J0T7-F1
#
_entry.id   AF-A0A518J0T7-F1
#
_cell.length_a   1.000
_cell.length_b   1.000
_cell.length_c   1.000
_cell.angle_alpha   90.00
_cell.angle_beta   90.00
_cell.angle_gamma   90.00
#
_symmetry.space_group_name_H-M   'P 1'
#
loop_
_entity.id
_entity.type
_entity.pdbx_description
1 polymer ?
#
loop_
_entity_poly.entity_id
_entity_poly.type
_entity_poly.pdbx_seq_one_letter_code
_entity_poly.pdbx_strand_id
1 'polypeptide(L)'
;MKYLLTCCVVLALALAKTPVHAESVPTPKGIVFVLVDDIGYGDIDVLYPSDLEAPNIDSLYRESLRLTDFHVGSTCAPSRGSIMTGRAINAGGVWHTIAGRELLRENEQTMAEVFRANGWRTGIFGKWHLGDGYPYSPRFRGFDVAVVHGGGGVGQGPDYWMNDYYSGVDFDGQPTAADVYWENGKTLPADKFCTDYWFDRSKEFIKQSVDDGKPFFCYLPTNAAHSPFNAPHGFKKGFDGLIENVDENMGQMDEFLAAEGIQDDVLVIFSTDNGTTGRRLGGLRDRKGSHYDGGHNVPCFWRWKNGGIGGSAETARDVASLTAGMDLLPTFMDLWGLKRPDGGLPLHGISLKEMLLSDDYTPQQRTLVIDTQREADLMKWRRACVLRDEVKAGKITHKWRLIQSKPTSKQELYDFLVDRDTNDNIIAGNDSTVASLVESYDAWWDDISAGWEAFPPFVVDDRKEPELTLYAHSWIGKSMTPWNQSHILQGVVGTGTHSIRFDSAGRYQIELRRWPREDGGAIAGKSSTGAGKVIPATKARVALAGVGEAAKAIKPQDDAVVFEMDVPAGEATTLTTALLDDDDKVLNGAFYVYIRKAADNGDKK
;
A
#
# COMPACT_ATOMS: atom_id res chain seq x y z
N MET A 1 30.32 -84.46 -9.53
CA MET A 1 31.08 -83.40 -8.83
C MET A 1 31.51 -82.38 -9.89
N LYS A 2 30.72 -81.32 -10.08
CA LYS A 2 30.82 -79.97 -9.47
C LYS A 2 31.85 -79.08 -10.20
N TYR A 3 31.38 -78.34 -11.24
CA TYR A 3 31.25 -76.86 -11.36
C TYR A 3 32.54 -76.19 -11.88
N LEU A 4 32.69 -75.80 -13.16
CA LEU A 4 32.08 -74.66 -13.89
C LEU A 4 32.07 -73.34 -13.10
N LEU A 5 32.98 -72.42 -13.43
CA LEU A 5 32.79 -70.98 -13.22
C LEU A 5 33.37 -70.19 -14.41
N THR A 6 32.46 -69.68 -15.22
CA THR A 6 32.69 -68.72 -16.30
C THR A 6 32.56 -67.32 -15.70
N CYS A 7 33.64 -66.53 -15.68
CA CYS A 7 33.57 -65.12 -15.29
C CYS A 7 33.24 -64.26 -16.51
N CYS A 8 31.96 -63.88 -16.63
CA CYS A 8 31.52 -62.81 -17.53
C CYS A 8 31.94 -61.45 -16.94
N VAL A 9 32.81 -60.72 -17.64
CA VAL A 9 33.04 -59.30 -17.40
C VAL A 9 31.91 -58.52 -18.08
N VAL A 10 30.96 -58.04 -17.28
CA VAL A 10 29.93 -57.08 -17.71
C VAL A 10 30.52 -55.69 -17.59
N LEU A 11 30.83 -55.05 -18.72
CA LEU A 11 31.21 -53.64 -18.78
C LEU A 11 29.94 -52.80 -18.59
N ALA A 12 29.67 -52.37 -17.36
CA ALA A 12 28.59 -51.42 -17.07
C ALA A 12 29.03 -50.02 -17.52
N LEU A 13 28.51 -49.55 -18.66
CA LEU A 13 28.54 -48.15 -19.06
C LEU A 13 27.68 -47.34 -18.06
N ALA A 14 28.33 -46.82 -17.03
CA ALA A 14 27.75 -45.79 -16.19
C ALA A 14 27.65 -44.49 -17.02
N LEU A 15 26.47 -44.24 -17.59
CA LEU A 15 26.06 -42.91 -18.03
C LEU A 15 26.07 -42.01 -16.79
N ALA A 16 27.19 -41.33 -16.57
CA ALA A 16 27.26 -40.21 -15.65
C ALA A 16 26.31 -39.14 -16.20
N LYS A 17 25.09 -39.09 -15.67
CA LYS A 17 24.22 -37.92 -15.78
C LYS A 17 24.95 -36.80 -15.05
N THR A 18 25.71 -36.00 -15.79
CA THR A 18 26.13 -34.68 -15.32
C THR A 18 24.86 -33.98 -14.84
N PRO A 19 24.79 -33.51 -13.58
CA PRO A 19 23.66 -32.71 -13.15
C PRO A 19 23.57 -31.53 -14.12
N VAL A 20 22.48 -31.47 -14.88
CA VAL A 20 22.08 -30.25 -15.56
C VAL A 20 21.94 -29.24 -14.43
N HIS A 21 22.93 -28.35 -14.27
CA HIS A 21 22.72 -27.14 -13.51
C HIS A 21 21.60 -26.43 -14.24
N ALA A 22 20.40 -26.44 -13.65
CA ALA A 22 19.39 -25.48 -14.02
C ALA A 22 20.07 -24.11 -13.90
N GLU A 23 20.18 -23.41 -15.02
CA GLU A 23 20.86 -22.11 -15.08
C GLU A 23 20.14 -21.21 -14.06
N SER A 24 20.87 -20.76 -13.03
CA SER A 24 20.30 -19.93 -11.99
C SER A 24 19.89 -18.61 -12.62
N VAL A 25 18.62 -18.24 -12.48
CA VAL A 25 18.11 -16.93 -12.91
C VAL A 25 19.02 -15.85 -12.33
N PRO A 26 19.60 -14.95 -13.15
CA PRO A 26 20.51 -13.94 -12.65
C PRO A 26 19.82 -13.05 -11.62
N THR A 27 20.55 -12.51 -10.65
CA THR A 27 20.01 -11.47 -9.78
C THR A 27 20.09 -10.13 -10.52
N PRO A 28 19.01 -9.34 -10.63
CA PRO A 28 19.08 -8.04 -11.29
C PRO A 28 19.95 -7.08 -10.48
N LYS A 29 20.45 -6.03 -11.14
CA LYS A 29 21.11 -4.91 -10.45
C LYS A 29 20.14 -4.15 -9.55
N GLY A 30 18.84 -4.24 -9.81
CA GLY A 30 17.81 -3.75 -8.91
C GLY A 30 16.42 -3.91 -9.49
N ILE A 31 15.44 -3.49 -8.69
CA ILE A 31 14.03 -3.48 -9.04
C ILE A 31 13.53 -2.05 -8.88
N VAL A 32 12.87 -1.54 -9.92
CA VAL A 32 12.10 -0.29 -9.87
C VAL A 32 10.63 -0.67 -9.97
N PHE A 33 9.94 -0.68 -8.83
CA PHE A 33 8.52 -0.99 -8.77
C PHE A 33 7.70 0.30 -8.66
N VAL A 34 7.16 0.73 -9.78
CA VAL A 34 6.29 1.90 -9.89
C VAL A 34 4.84 1.47 -9.64
N LEU A 35 4.20 2.10 -8.65
CA LEU A 35 2.82 1.83 -8.28
C LEU A 35 2.00 3.12 -8.31
N VAL A 36 1.27 3.33 -9.40
CA VAL A 36 0.46 4.55 -9.60
C VAL A 36 -0.87 4.44 -8.86
N ASP A 37 -1.34 5.54 -8.27
CA ASP A 37 -2.59 5.59 -7.52
C ASP A 37 -3.76 5.90 -8.47
N ASP A 38 -4.85 5.13 -8.37
CA ASP A 38 -6.15 5.47 -8.97
C ASP A 38 -6.28 5.53 -10.49
N ILE A 39 -5.35 4.93 -11.25
CA ILE A 39 -5.50 4.74 -12.70
C ILE A 39 -5.88 3.29 -13.02
N GLY A 40 -6.69 3.09 -14.06
CA GLY A 40 -7.14 1.75 -14.49
C GLY A 40 -6.86 1.47 -15.97
N TYR A 41 -7.40 0.36 -16.47
CA TYR A 41 -7.24 -0.05 -17.88
C TYR A 41 -7.66 1.03 -18.89
N GLY A 42 -8.69 1.83 -18.55
CA GLY A 42 -9.18 2.89 -19.43
C GLY A 42 -8.29 4.13 -19.51
N ASP A 43 -7.31 4.24 -18.62
CA ASP A 43 -6.46 5.42 -18.47
C ASP A 43 -5.04 5.19 -19.02
N ILE A 44 -4.87 4.16 -19.86
CA ILE A 44 -3.61 3.86 -20.57
C ILE A 44 -4.00 3.58 -22.02
N ASP A 45 -3.50 4.39 -22.95
CA ASP A 45 -4.00 4.43 -24.34
C ASP A 45 -3.83 3.10 -25.07
N VAL A 46 -2.67 2.45 -24.93
CA VAL A 46 -2.43 1.14 -25.56
C VAL A 46 -3.34 0.02 -25.05
N LEU A 47 -3.91 0.16 -23.85
CA LEU A 47 -4.86 -0.80 -23.29
C LEU A 47 -6.30 -0.51 -23.71
N TYR A 48 -6.64 0.76 -23.84
CA TYR A 48 -7.96 1.19 -24.27
C TYR A 48 -7.87 2.55 -24.97
N PRO A 49 -8.18 2.63 -26.29
CA PRO A 49 -8.04 3.85 -27.06
C PRO A 49 -8.70 5.05 -26.40
N SER A 50 -7.95 6.14 -26.25
CA SER A 50 -8.35 7.33 -25.51
C SER A 50 -7.78 8.62 -26.13
N ASP A 51 -8.10 9.75 -25.51
CA ASP A 51 -7.52 11.07 -25.77
C ASP A 51 -6.36 11.43 -24.81
N LEU A 52 -5.88 10.44 -24.05
CA LEU A 52 -4.76 10.59 -23.13
C LEU A 52 -3.45 10.26 -23.87
N GLU A 53 -2.41 11.04 -23.63
CA GLU A 53 -1.09 10.81 -24.23
C GLU A 53 -0.15 10.25 -23.17
N ALA A 54 0.12 8.94 -23.24
CA ALA A 54 1.05 8.26 -22.34
C ALA A 54 2.08 7.41 -23.12
N PRO A 55 2.88 8.03 -24.01
CA PRO A 55 3.76 7.31 -24.92
C PRO A 55 4.85 6.47 -24.24
N ASN A 56 5.32 6.85 -23.04
CA ASN A 56 6.39 6.15 -22.35
C ASN A 56 5.87 4.87 -21.67
N ILE A 57 4.71 4.95 -21.01
CA ILE A 57 3.99 3.80 -20.46
C ILE A 57 3.57 2.86 -21.60
N ASP A 58 3.11 3.41 -22.73
CA ASP A 58 2.81 2.63 -23.92
C ASP A 58 4.05 1.90 -24.47
N SER A 59 5.22 2.55 -24.48
CA SER A 59 6.47 1.91 -24.88
C SER A 59 6.83 0.77 -23.93
N LEU A 60 6.75 1.01 -22.62
CA LEU A 60 6.98 -0.01 -21.60
C LEU A 60 6.03 -1.21 -21.81
N TYR A 61 4.75 -0.98 -22.05
CA TYR A 61 3.78 -2.03 -22.35
C TYR A 61 4.22 -2.90 -23.54
N ARG A 62 4.66 -2.28 -24.64
CA ARG A 62 5.05 -2.99 -25.87
C ARG A 62 6.29 -3.84 -25.69
N GLU A 63 7.15 -3.51 -24.73
CA GLU A 63 8.39 -4.24 -24.43
C GLU A 63 8.25 -5.24 -23.28
N SER A 64 7.12 -5.24 -22.56
CA SER A 64 6.98 -5.98 -21.30
C SER A 64 6.34 -7.35 -21.46
N LEU A 65 6.62 -8.23 -20.49
CA LEU A 65 5.68 -9.28 -20.12
C LEU A 65 4.49 -8.64 -19.38
N ARG A 66 3.27 -9.04 -19.71
CA ARG A 66 2.03 -8.42 -19.22
C ARG A 66 1.18 -9.44 -18.48
N LEU A 67 0.86 -9.17 -17.21
CA LEU A 67 -0.08 -9.98 -16.44
C LEU A 67 -1.50 -9.46 -16.71
N THR A 68 -2.26 -10.13 -17.58
CA THR A 68 -3.53 -9.59 -18.13
C THR A 68 -4.75 -9.87 -17.25
N ASP A 69 -4.58 -10.65 -16.18
CA ASP A 69 -5.60 -10.95 -15.16
C ASP A 69 -4.94 -10.82 -13.77
N PHE A 70 -4.41 -9.62 -13.50
CA PHE A 70 -3.66 -9.29 -12.29
C PHE A 70 -4.53 -8.48 -11.31
N HIS A 71 -4.64 -8.99 -10.09
CA HIS A 71 -5.59 -8.50 -9.10
C HIS A 71 -4.93 -7.89 -7.87
N VAL A 72 -5.48 -6.78 -7.42
CA VAL A 72 -5.10 -6.05 -6.22
C VAL A 72 -6.32 -5.86 -5.31
N GLY A 73 -6.17 -5.13 -4.20
CA GLY A 73 -7.33 -4.71 -3.41
C GLY A 73 -8.19 -3.71 -4.17
N SER A 74 -9.47 -3.58 -3.82
CA SER A 74 -10.33 -2.56 -4.45
C SER A 74 -10.00 -1.12 -4.00
N THR A 75 -9.15 -0.96 -2.99
CA THR A 75 -8.68 0.34 -2.49
C THR A 75 -7.20 0.26 -2.11
N CYS A 76 -6.57 1.43 -2.10
CA CYS A 76 -5.15 1.66 -1.90
C CYS A 76 -4.52 0.92 -0.71
N ALA A 77 -4.91 1.20 0.54
CA ALA A 77 -4.26 0.59 1.71
C ALA A 77 -4.35 -0.96 1.73
N PRO A 78 -5.53 -1.60 1.53
CA PRO A 78 -5.60 -3.07 1.48
C PRO A 78 -4.73 -3.68 0.37
N SER A 79 -4.68 -3.03 -0.80
CA SER A 79 -3.81 -3.44 -1.91
C SER A 79 -2.33 -3.38 -1.51
N ARG A 80 -1.88 -2.23 -1.01
CA ARG A 80 -0.49 -2.00 -0.57
C ARG A 80 -0.07 -2.98 0.53
N GLY A 81 -0.95 -3.26 1.48
CA GLY A 81 -0.71 -4.25 2.53
C GLY A 81 -0.48 -5.65 1.98
N SER A 82 -1.31 -6.08 1.03
CA SER A 82 -1.19 -7.39 0.38
C SER A 82 0.07 -7.49 -0.50
N ILE A 83 0.33 -6.47 -1.32
CA ILE A 83 1.54 -6.34 -2.14
C ILE A 83 2.78 -6.48 -1.25
N MET A 84 2.88 -5.67 -0.19
CA MET A 84 4.06 -5.63 0.67
C MET A 84 4.30 -6.93 1.44
N THR A 85 3.26 -7.67 1.80
CA THR A 85 3.40 -8.84 2.70
C THR A 85 3.31 -10.20 2.02
N GLY A 86 2.84 -10.25 0.77
CA GLY A 86 2.51 -11.51 0.10
C GLY A 86 1.34 -12.26 0.74
N ARG A 87 0.51 -11.56 1.52
CA ARG A 87 -0.70 -12.10 2.17
C ARG A 87 -1.95 -11.66 1.43
N ALA A 88 -3.02 -12.44 1.58
CA ALA A 88 -4.31 -12.12 1.00
C ALA A 88 -4.83 -10.76 1.49
N ILE A 89 -5.69 -10.13 0.69
CA ILE A 89 -6.38 -8.89 1.06
C ILE A 89 -7.02 -9.04 2.44
N ASN A 90 -6.92 -8.01 3.27
CA ASN A 90 -7.36 -7.94 4.68
C ASN A 90 -6.55 -8.79 5.69
N ALA A 91 -5.84 -9.84 5.27
CA ALA A 91 -5.14 -10.76 6.17
C ALA A 91 -4.02 -10.08 6.99
N GLY A 92 -3.44 -8.99 6.44
CA GLY A 92 -2.46 -8.13 7.09
C GLY A 92 -3.03 -7.16 8.14
N GLY A 93 -4.34 -7.20 8.39
CA GLY A 93 -5.05 -6.25 9.25
C GLY A 93 -5.51 -4.97 8.56
N VAL A 94 -5.36 -4.89 7.23
CA VAL A 94 -5.63 -3.69 6.44
C VAL A 94 -6.81 -3.93 5.51
N TRP A 95 -7.97 -3.33 5.82
CA TRP A 95 -9.21 -3.48 5.05
C TRP A 95 -10.01 -2.17 4.91
N HIS A 96 -9.47 -1.08 5.44
CA HIS A 96 -9.92 0.26 5.17
C HIS A 96 -8.69 1.15 4.92
N THR A 97 -8.94 2.44 4.75
CA THR A 97 -7.97 3.46 4.34
C THR A 97 -7.80 4.49 5.43
N ILE A 98 -8.57 4.39 6.51
CA ILE A 98 -8.63 5.26 7.68
C ILE A 98 -9.16 4.43 8.87
N ALA A 99 -9.35 5.10 10.01
CA ALA A 99 -10.03 4.60 11.19
C ALA A 99 -9.29 3.45 11.92
N GLY A 100 -7.96 3.45 11.84
CA GLY A 100 -7.09 2.45 12.48
C GLY A 100 -7.09 1.10 11.75
N ARG A 101 -7.75 1.03 10.58
CA ARG A 101 -7.84 -0.16 9.72
C ARG A 101 -7.01 -0.03 8.44
N GLU A 102 -6.26 1.07 8.32
CA GLU A 102 -5.16 1.28 7.37
C GLU A 102 -3.82 0.73 7.88
N LEU A 103 -3.72 0.41 9.18
CA LEU A 103 -2.48 0.05 9.85
C LEU A 103 -2.09 -1.41 9.56
N LEU A 104 -0.91 -1.61 8.97
CA LEU A 104 -0.37 -2.95 8.76
C LEU A 104 0.06 -3.56 10.10
N ARG A 105 -0.45 -4.75 10.45
CA ARG A 105 -0.11 -5.40 11.73
C ARG A 105 1.41 -5.46 11.99
N GLU A 106 1.79 -5.27 13.25
CA GLU A 106 3.19 -5.24 13.70
C GLU A 106 3.94 -6.53 13.38
N ASN A 107 3.28 -7.69 13.47
CA ASN A 107 3.87 -9.00 13.21
C ASN A 107 3.94 -9.38 11.72
N GLU A 108 3.49 -8.51 10.82
CA GLU A 108 3.65 -8.74 9.39
C GLU A 108 5.06 -8.39 8.93
N GLN A 109 5.58 -9.17 7.99
CA GLN A 109 6.87 -8.87 7.37
C GLN A 109 6.64 -8.38 5.95
N THR A 110 7.25 -7.24 5.65
CA THR A 110 7.20 -6.60 4.35
C THR A 110 8.28 -7.15 3.42
N MET A 111 8.10 -6.99 2.11
CA MET A 111 9.10 -7.36 1.12
C MET A 111 10.38 -6.55 1.29
N ALA A 112 10.30 -5.30 1.78
CA ALA A 112 11.48 -4.51 2.08
C ALA A 112 12.32 -5.13 3.19
N GLU A 113 11.71 -5.69 4.24
CA GLU A 113 12.44 -6.44 5.28
C GLU A 113 13.10 -7.70 4.70
N VAL A 114 12.44 -8.40 3.77
CA VAL A 114 13.01 -9.55 3.08
C VAL A 114 14.20 -9.14 2.22
N PHE A 115 14.07 -8.12 1.35
CA PHE A 115 15.16 -7.62 0.52
C PHE A 115 16.36 -7.17 1.36
N ARG A 116 16.10 -6.35 2.40
CA ARG A 116 17.13 -5.86 3.30
C ARG A 116 17.89 -6.99 4.01
N ALA A 117 17.17 -8.01 4.48
CA ALA A 117 17.78 -9.18 5.11
C ALA A 117 18.68 -10.00 4.16
N ASN A 118 18.49 -9.86 2.85
CA ASN A 118 19.29 -10.50 1.81
C ASN A 118 20.33 -9.56 1.18
N GLY A 119 20.65 -8.44 1.83
CA GLY A 119 21.75 -7.55 1.44
C GLY A 119 21.39 -6.51 0.37
N TRP A 120 20.11 -6.38 0.01
CA TRP A 120 19.66 -5.34 -0.90
C TRP A 120 19.48 -4.02 -0.15
N ARG A 121 19.72 -2.91 -0.83
CA ARG A 121 19.32 -1.58 -0.35
C ARG A 121 17.85 -1.37 -0.64
N THR A 122 17.10 -0.77 0.27
CA THR A 122 15.65 -0.58 0.11
C THR A 122 15.26 0.89 0.17
N GLY A 123 14.47 1.35 -0.80
CA GLY A 123 14.01 2.72 -0.93
C GLY A 123 12.51 2.81 -1.18
N ILE A 124 11.83 3.74 -0.54
CA ILE A 124 10.44 4.12 -0.84
C ILE A 124 10.33 5.63 -1.09
N PHE A 125 9.60 6.00 -2.14
CA PHE A 125 9.43 7.38 -2.59
C PHE A 125 7.95 7.66 -2.90
N GLY A 126 7.27 8.42 -2.05
CA GLY A 126 5.85 8.80 -2.22
C GLY A 126 4.92 8.21 -1.16
N LYS A 127 3.86 7.53 -1.58
CA LYS A 127 2.75 7.10 -0.72
C LYS A 127 3.01 5.75 -0.01
N TRP A 128 2.97 5.75 1.33
CA TRP A 128 3.02 4.51 2.11
C TRP A 128 1.63 3.94 2.41
N HIS A 129 0.82 4.71 3.16
CA HIS A 129 -0.57 4.40 3.54
C HIS A 129 -0.77 3.09 4.33
N LEU A 130 0.24 2.68 5.12
CA LEU A 130 0.18 1.51 6.00
C LEU A 130 0.49 1.85 7.47
N GLY A 131 0.36 3.13 7.82
CA GLY A 131 0.58 3.72 9.15
C GLY A 131 1.80 4.65 9.21
N ASP A 132 1.65 5.79 9.88
CA ASP A 132 2.62 6.90 9.84
C ASP A 132 3.60 6.93 11.03
N GLY A 133 3.24 6.35 12.17
CA GLY A 133 4.04 6.30 13.40
C GLY A 133 4.61 4.91 13.72
N TYR A 134 5.41 4.77 14.77
CA TYR A 134 6.01 3.50 15.19
C TYR A 134 4.93 2.49 15.65
N PRO A 135 5.01 1.21 15.25
CA PRO A 135 6.06 0.59 14.42
C PRO A 135 5.76 0.58 12.91
N TYR A 136 4.77 1.32 12.42
CA TYR A 136 4.17 1.17 11.09
C TYR A 136 4.83 2.00 9.97
N SER A 137 5.45 3.14 10.31
CA SER A 137 6.15 4.01 9.38
C SER A 137 7.18 3.22 8.53
N PRO A 138 7.37 3.54 7.24
CA PRO A 138 8.22 2.73 6.34
C PRO A 138 9.67 2.61 6.83
N ARG A 139 10.19 3.61 7.54
CA ARG A 139 11.54 3.59 8.17
C ARG A 139 11.73 2.47 9.21
N PHE A 140 10.62 1.89 9.68
CA PHE A 140 10.59 0.74 10.59
C PHE A 140 10.16 -0.56 9.91
N ARG A 141 9.74 -0.51 8.65
CA ARG A 141 9.26 -1.65 7.86
C ARG A 141 10.25 -1.99 6.74
N GLY A 142 11.52 -2.02 7.08
CA GLY A 142 12.59 -2.55 6.21
C GLY A 142 13.16 -1.58 5.18
N PHE A 143 12.64 -0.36 5.03
CA PHE A 143 13.22 0.64 4.12
C PHE A 143 14.44 1.34 4.75
N ASP A 144 15.56 1.38 4.04
CA ASP A 144 16.77 2.13 4.43
C ASP A 144 16.61 3.63 4.15
N VAL A 145 15.94 3.97 3.05
CA VAL A 145 15.56 5.33 2.67
C VAL A 145 14.06 5.40 2.48
N ALA A 146 13.38 6.22 3.28
CA ALA A 146 11.96 6.49 3.11
C ALA A 146 11.74 7.99 2.95
N VAL A 147 11.36 8.41 1.74
CA VAL A 147 10.94 9.79 1.43
C VAL A 147 9.46 9.77 1.10
N VAL A 148 8.61 10.17 2.05
CA VAL A 148 7.16 9.94 1.96
C VAL A 148 6.34 11.14 2.42
N HIS A 149 5.11 11.22 1.93
CA HIS A 149 4.06 12.06 2.52
C HIS A 149 3.24 11.24 3.54
N GLY A 150 2.50 11.91 4.42
CA GLY A 150 1.67 11.24 5.44
C GLY A 150 0.32 10.77 4.88
N GLY A 151 -0.24 9.70 5.48
CA GLY A 151 -1.59 9.22 5.18
C GLY A 151 -1.74 8.61 3.78
N GLY A 152 -2.96 8.71 3.23
CA GLY A 152 -3.33 8.09 1.96
C GLY A 152 -3.26 8.97 0.72
N GLY A 153 -2.78 10.20 0.84
CA GLY A 153 -2.66 11.16 -0.24
C GLY A 153 -2.24 12.52 0.31
N VAL A 154 -1.72 13.37 -0.55
CA VAL A 154 -1.33 14.72 -0.17
C VAL A 154 -2.56 15.54 0.25
N GLY A 155 -2.45 16.32 1.33
CA GLY A 155 -3.54 17.05 1.98
C GLY A 155 -4.44 16.21 2.90
N GLN A 156 -4.09 14.94 3.15
CA GLN A 156 -4.77 14.13 4.17
C GLN A 156 -4.31 14.49 5.58
N GLY A 157 -5.04 14.02 6.60
CA GLY A 157 -4.83 14.42 8.00
C GLY A 157 -3.39 14.24 8.51
N PRO A 158 -2.72 13.09 8.22
CA PRO A 158 -1.33 12.87 8.60
C PRO A 158 -0.29 13.57 7.71
N ASP A 159 -0.69 14.09 6.55
CA ASP A 159 0.22 14.84 5.68
C ASP A 159 0.57 16.20 6.28
N TYR A 160 1.67 16.80 5.82
CA TYR A 160 2.12 18.09 6.32
C TYR A 160 1.07 19.16 6.00
N TRP A 161 0.83 20.05 6.97
CA TRP A 161 -0.25 21.01 6.85
C TRP A 161 -0.11 21.90 5.62
N MET A 162 -1.18 22.00 4.84
CA MET A 162 -1.29 22.80 3.62
C MET A 162 -0.41 22.37 2.45
N ASN A 163 0.15 21.15 2.45
CA ASN A 163 0.70 20.58 1.23
C ASN A 163 -0.37 20.56 0.13
N ASP A 164 0.00 21.00 -1.07
CA ASP A 164 -0.89 21.18 -2.22
C ASP A 164 -0.36 20.61 -3.53
N TYR A 165 0.78 19.89 -3.48
CA TYR A 165 1.53 19.22 -4.55
C TYR A 165 2.71 20.05 -5.09
N TYR A 166 2.83 21.33 -4.73
CA TYR A 166 3.69 22.28 -5.42
C TYR A 166 4.86 22.78 -4.58
N SER A 167 5.76 23.50 -5.26
CA SER A 167 6.78 24.30 -4.62
C SER A 167 6.82 25.69 -5.26
N GLY A 168 6.41 26.70 -4.51
CA GLY A 168 6.47 28.11 -4.89
C GLY A 168 5.22 28.67 -5.58
N VAL A 169 4.61 27.93 -6.52
CA VAL A 169 3.38 28.35 -7.23
C VAL A 169 2.38 27.20 -7.27
N ASP A 170 1.15 27.45 -6.82
CA ASP A 170 0.07 26.47 -6.74
C ASP A 170 -0.63 26.21 -8.09
N PHE A 171 -1.61 25.31 -8.06
CA PHE A 171 -2.43 24.95 -9.22
C PHE A 171 -3.10 26.16 -9.93
N ASP A 172 -3.50 27.19 -9.19
CA ASP A 172 -4.17 28.39 -9.70
C ASP A 172 -3.18 29.50 -10.10
N GLY A 173 -1.87 29.24 -10.03
CA GLY A 173 -0.81 30.19 -10.36
C GLY A 173 -0.56 31.22 -9.25
N GLN A 174 -1.00 30.96 -8.02
CA GLN A 174 -0.74 31.82 -6.86
C GLN A 174 0.49 31.36 -6.08
N PRO A 175 1.17 32.27 -5.34
CA PRO A 175 2.27 31.87 -4.49
C PRO A 175 1.83 30.87 -3.41
N THR A 176 2.56 29.76 -3.27
CA THR A 176 2.36 28.77 -2.22
C THR A 176 3.70 28.40 -1.57
N ALA A 177 3.63 27.83 -0.37
CA ALA A 177 4.81 27.32 0.30
C ALA A 177 5.35 26.09 -0.45
N ALA A 178 6.62 25.75 -0.20
CA ALA A 178 7.10 24.43 -0.60
C ALA A 178 6.38 23.35 0.19
N ASP A 179 5.83 22.35 -0.51
CA ASP A 179 5.40 21.11 0.13
C ASP A 179 6.52 20.55 1.02
N VAL A 180 6.17 19.97 2.16
CA VAL A 180 7.11 19.34 3.09
C VAL A 180 6.78 17.87 3.25
N TYR A 181 7.79 17.03 3.12
CA TYR A 181 7.70 15.58 3.25
C TYR A 181 8.65 15.06 4.31
N TRP A 182 8.66 13.74 4.56
CA TRP A 182 9.55 13.14 5.54
C TRP A 182 10.60 12.26 4.89
N GLU A 183 11.87 12.54 5.18
CA GLU A 183 12.98 11.61 4.93
C GLU A 183 13.39 10.94 6.25
N ASN A 184 13.09 9.64 6.38
CA ASN A 184 13.40 8.83 7.56
C ASN A 184 12.94 9.48 8.89
N GLY A 185 11.77 10.14 8.86
CA GLY A 185 11.15 10.80 10.01
C GLY A 185 11.57 12.26 10.23
N LYS A 186 12.44 12.83 9.38
CA LYS A 186 12.78 14.26 9.41
C LYS A 186 12.09 15.00 8.29
N THR A 187 11.53 16.17 8.58
CA THR A 187 10.90 17.03 7.58
C THR A 187 11.92 17.51 6.54
N LEU A 188 11.53 17.50 5.29
CA LEU A 188 12.33 17.85 4.12
C LEU A 188 11.44 18.62 3.13
N PRO A 189 11.66 19.94 2.94
CA PRO A 189 10.94 20.72 1.93
C PRO A 189 11.26 20.23 0.51
N ALA A 190 10.23 20.10 -0.33
CA ALA A 190 10.36 19.79 -1.74
C ALA A 190 10.65 21.06 -2.55
N ASP A 191 11.42 20.91 -3.62
CA ASP A 191 11.80 21.99 -4.54
C ASP A 191 11.08 21.92 -5.89
N LYS A 192 10.18 20.94 -6.05
CA LYS A 192 9.46 20.64 -7.29
C LYS A 192 8.06 20.11 -6.99
N PHE A 193 7.29 19.90 -8.06
CA PHE A 193 6.02 19.20 -8.00
C PHE A 193 6.19 17.78 -7.45
N CYS A 194 5.23 17.32 -6.65
CA CYS A 194 5.36 16.11 -5.83
C CYS A 194 5.79 14.86 -6.64
N THR A 195 5.18 14.61 -7.80
CA THR A 195 5.50 13.45 -8.64
C THR A 195 6.93 13.51 -9.16
N ASP A 196 7.36 14.65 -9.71
CA ASP A 196 8.74 14.85 -10.17
C ASP A 196 9.74 14.64 -9.02
N TYR A 197 9.40 15.16 -7.84
CA TYR A 197 10.20 15.00 -6.64
C TYR A 197 10.39 13.52 -6.25
N TRP A 198 9.33 12.70 -6.28
CA TRP A 198 9.45 11.26 -5.99
C TRP A 198 10.39 10.54 -6.97
N PHE A 199 10.26 10.84 -8.27
CA PHE A 199 11.12 10.25 -9.29
C PHE A 199 12.57 10.70 -9.15
N ASP A 200 12.83 11.99 -8.90
CA ASP A 200 14.18 12.50 -8.67
C ASP A 200 14.85 11.86 -7.45
N ARG A 201 14.17 11.80 -6.31
CA ARG A 201 14.69 11.13 -5.10
C ARG A 201 14.96 9.65 -5.35
N SER A 202 14.13 8.98 -6.15
CA SER A 202 14.34 7.59 -6.50
C SER A 202 15.56 7.37 -7.41
N LYS A 203 15.80 8.25 -8.40
CA LYS A 203 16.98 8.22 -9.27
C LYS A 203 18.26 8.43 -8.46
N GLU A 204 18.26 9.34 -7.49
CA GLU A 204 19.39 9.53 -6.57
C GLU A 204 19.70 8.27 -5.76
N PHE A 205 18.67 7.62 -5.21
CA PHE A 205 18.82 6.36 -4.48
C PHE A 205 19.35 5.22 -5.36
N ILE A 206 18.84 5.09 -6.57
CA ILE A 206 19.29 4.09 -7.54
C ILE A 206 20.77 4.34 -7.86
N LYS A 207 21.13 5.59 -8.20
CA LYS A 207 22.51 5.97 -8.50
C LYS A 207 23.45 5.61 -7.35
N GLN A 208 23.12 6.00 -6.12
CA GLN A 208 23.96 5.66 -4.97
C GLN A 208 24.08 4.15 -4.76
N SER A 209 23.02 3.38 -5.02
CA SER A 209 23.07 1.92 -4.91
C SER A 209 24.00 1.29 -5.94
N VAL A 210 23.98 1.81 -7.17
CA VAL A 210 24.87 1.40 -8.27
C VAL A 210 26.32 1.74 -7.94
N ASP A 211 26.59 2.96 -7.49
CA ASP A 211 27.93 3.41 -7.08
C ASP A 211 28.49 2.56 -5.92
N ASP A 212 27.62 2.13 -5.00
CA ASP A 212 27.97 1.26 -3.87
C ASP A 212 28.10 -0.23 -4.27
N GLY A 213 27.78 -0.59 -5.52
CA GLY A 213 27.78 -1.97 -6.01
C GLY A 213 26.75 -2.88 -5.33
N LYS A 214 25.63 -2.32 -4.84
CA LYS A 214 24.58 -3.06 -4.13
C LYS A 214 23.31 -3.21 -4.98
N PRO A 215 22.67 -4.38 -4.97
CA PRO A 215 21.35 -4.51 -5.57
C PRO A 215 20.34 -3.67 -4.78
N PHE A 216 19.34 -3.12 -5.45
CA PHE A 216 18.36 -2.23 -4.84
C PHE A 216 16.92 -2.65 -5.09
N PHE A 217 16.06 -2.44 -4.10
CA PHE A 217 14.61 -2.49 -4.23
C PHE A 217 14.08 -1.06 -4.07
N CYS A 218 13.73 -0.43 -5.19
CA CYS A 218 13.14 0.89 -5.26
C CYS A 218 11.63 0.76 -5.44
N TYR A 219 10.87 1.03 -4.38
CA TYR A 219 9.43 1.13 -4.43
C TYR A 219 9.03 2.60 -4.66
N LEU A 220 8.39 2.88 -5.79
CA LEU A 220 7.97 4.22 -6.20
C LEU A 220 6.44 4.32 -6.28
N PRO A 221 5.75 4.37 -5.13
CA PRO A 221 4.32 4.56 -5.07
C PRO A 221 3.93 6.04 -5.23
N THR A 222 3.57 6.49 -6.43
CA THR A 222 3.12 7.87 -6.61
C THR A 222 1.76 8.09 -5.96
N ASN A 223 1.50 9.30 -5.46
CA ASN A 223 0.15 9.74 -5.08
C ASN A 223 -0.67 10.16 -6.32
N ALA A 224 -0.03 10.53 -7.42
CA ALA A 224 -0.70 10.71 -8.69
C ALA A 224 -1.28 9.36 -9.18
N ALA A 225 -2.47 9.31 -9.77
CA ALA A 225 -3.35 10.42 -10.15
C ALA A 225 -4.50 10.68 -9.15
N HIS A 226 -4.34 10.32 -7.87
CA HIS A 226 -5.37 10.50 -6.83
C HIS A 226 -5.78 11.98 -6.68
N SER A 227 -7.06 12.18 -6.35
CA SER A 227 -7.62 13.49 -5.94
C SER A 227 -6.73 14.21 -4.89
N PRO A 228 -6.61 15.55 -4.89
CA PRO A 228 -7.48 16.57 -5.50
C PRO A 228 -7.34 16.86 -7.01
N PHE A 229 -6.55 16.11 -7.77
CA PHE A 229 -6.35 16.32 -9.22
C PHE A 229 -5.62 17.63 -9.57
N ASN A 230 -4.73 18.06 -8.69
CA ASN A 230 -3.84 19.19 -8.90
C ASN A 230 -2.74 18.82 -9.91
N ALA A 231 -3.02 18.97 -11.20
CA ALA A 231 -2.06 18.66 -12.26
C ALA A 231 -0.97 19.73 -12.41
N PRO A 232 0.29 19.35 -12.70
CA PRO A 232 1.39 20.29 -12.84
C PRO A 232 1.18 21.24 -14.02
N HIS A 233 1.81 22.42 -13.94
CA HIS A 233 1.76 23.39 -15.03
C HIS A 233 2.39 22.83 -16.32
N GLY A 234 1.80 23.16 -17.47
CA GLY A 234 2.28 22.69 -18.77
C GLY A 234 1.58 21.43 -19.29
N PHE A 235 0.86 20.71 -18.43
CA PHE A 235 0.08 19.53 -18.78
C PHE A 235 -1.42 19.82 -18.93
N LYS A 236 -2.20 18.82 -19.33
CA LYS A 236 -3.67 18.90 -19.21
C LYS A 236 -4.07 19.19 -17.76
N LYS A 237 -5.26 19.76 -17.56
CA LYS A 237 -5.78 19.99 -16.20
C LYS A 237 -6.36 18.70 -15.62
N GLY A 238 -6.32 18.55 -14.30
CA GLY A 238 -7.03 17.48 -13.60
C GLY A 238 -6.37 16.11 -13.74
N PHE A 239 -7.18 15.06 -13.63
CA PHE A 239 -6.74 13.67 -13.63
C PHE A 239 -5.83 13.29 -14.81
N ASP A 240 -6.17 13.73 -16.02
CA ASP A 240 -5.41 13.38 -17.22
C ASP A 240 -3.99 13.97 -17.20
N GLY A 241 -3.82 15.22 -16.73
CA GLY A 241 -2.48 15.84 -16.66
C GLY A 241 -1.58 15.24 -15.58
N LEU A 242 -2.15 14.68 -14.52
CA LEU A 242 -1.40 13.89 -13.55
C LEU A 242 -0.83 12.62 -14.20
N ILE A 243 -1.60 11.98 -15.09
CA ILE A 243 -1.12 10.78 -15.79
C ILE A 243 -0.05 11.14 -16.82
N GLU A 244 -0.23 12.22 -17.58
CA GLU A 244 0.78 12.71 -18.53
C GLU A 244 2.11 13.04 -17.81
N ASN A 245 2.05 13.62 -16.61
CA ASN A 245 3.25 13.88 -15.82
C ASN A 245 3.90 12.60 -15.27
N VAL A 246 3.12 11.60 -14.84
CA VAL A 246 3.66 10.28 -14.49
C VAL A 246 4.33 9.64 -15.70
N ASP A 247 3.71 9.73 -16.88
CA ASP A 247 4.27 9.19 -18.13
C ASP A 247 5.60 9.86 -18.50
N GLU A 248 5.70 11.19 -18.44
CA GLU A 248 6.96 11.89 -18.71
C GLU A 248 8.06 11.45 -17.73
N ASN A 249 7.73 11.30 -16.45
CA ASN A 249 8.67 10.82 -15.44
C ASN A 249 9.09 9.35 -15.67
N MET A 250 8.20 8.50 -16.20
CA MET A 250 8.55 7.15 -16.63
C MET A 250 9.57 7.18 -17.77
N GLY A 251 9.40 8.08 -18.74
CA GLY A 251 10.39 8.31 -19.81
C GLY A 251 11.75 8.75 -19.25
N GLN A 252 11.75 9.74 -18.35
CA GLN A 252 12.99 10.22 -17.71
C GLN A 252 13.68 9.15 -16.85
N MET A 253 12.92 8.28 -16.19
CA MET A 253 13.47 7.13 -15.47
C MET A 253 14.14 6.16 -16.44
N ASP A 254 13.52 5.87 -17.58
CA ASP A 254 14.08 4.99 -18.60
C ASP A 254 15.39 5.54 -19.18
N GLU A 255 15.40 6.83 -19.53
CA GLU A 255 16.59 7.56 -19.98
C GLU A 255 17.71 7.53 -18.94
N PHE A 256 17.38 7.71 -17.66
CA PHE A 256 18.33 7.63 -16.56
C PHE A 256 18.94 6.22 -16.44
N LEU A 257 18.13 5.16 -16.47
CA LEU A 257 18.61 3.78 -16.40
C LEU A 257 19.52 3.43 -17.59
N ALA A 258 19.21 3.96 -18.77
CA ALA A 258 20.05 3.83 -19.96
C ALA A 258 21.38 4.59 -19.81
N ALA A 259 21.35 5.82 -19.30
CA ALA A 259 22.53 6.66 -19.07
C ALA A 259 23.48 6.06 -18.03
N GLU A 260 22.95 5.41 -16.98
CA GLU A 260 23.74 4.67 -15.98
C GLU A 260 24.20 3.29 -16.51
N GLY A 261 23.75 2.86 -17.70
CA GLY A 261 24.16 1.61 -18.34
C GLY A 261 23.63 0.36 -17.63
N ILE A 262 22.46 0.45 -16.99
CA ILE A 262 21.85 -0.64 -16.20
C ILE A 262 20.45 -1.04 -16.66
N GLN A 263 19.88 -0.37 -17.68
CA GLN A 263 18.51 -0.58 -18.15
C GLN A 263 18.17 -2.06 -18.40
N ASP A 264 19.06 -2.80 -19.05
CA ASP A 264 18.86 -4.22 -19.38
C ASP A 264 19.01 -5.15 -18.15
N ASP A 265 19.67 -4.67 -17.08
CA ASP A 265 19.96 -5.41 -15.84
C ASP A 265 18.98 -5.11 -14.69
N VAL A 266 18.11 -4.12 -14.85
CA VAL A 266 17.12 -3.70 -13.85
C VAL A 266 15.74 -4.24 -14.22
N LEU A 267 15.03 -4.77 -13.24
CA LEU A 267 13.63 -5.14 -13.41
C LEU A 267 12.73 -3.93 -13.14
N VAL A 268 12.07 -3.44 -14.18
CA VAL A 268 11.04 -2.41 -14.06
C VAL A 268 9.67 -3.08 -13.99
N ILE A 269 8.93 -2.80 -12.93
CA ILE A 269 7.54 -3.24 -12.75
C ILE A 269 6.66 -2.01 -12.70
N PHE A 270 5.64 -1.96 -13.54
CA PHE A 270 4.60 -0.94 -13.50
C PHE A 270 3.28 -1.60 -13.12
N SER A 271 2.58 -1.05 -12.13
CA SER A 271 1.23 -1.45 -11.75
C SER A 271 0.47 -0.28 -11.15
N THR A 272 -0.80 -0.51 -10.83
CA THR A 272 -1.63 0.44 -10.06
C THR A 272 -2.14 -0.22 -8.78
N ASP A 273 -2.51 0.56 -7.76
CA ASP A 273 -2.94 0.01 -6.47
C ASP A 273 -4.42 -0.38 -6.42
N ASN A 274 -5.25 0.15 -7.32
CA ASN A 274 -6.64 -0.22 -7.52
C ASN A 274 -7.14 0.27 -8.88
N GLY A 275 -8.40 -0.03 -9.20
CA GLY A 275 -9.07 0.49 -10.39
C GLY A 275 -9.15 2.02 -10.47
N THR A 276 -9.59 2.52 -11.62
CA THR A 276 -9.62 3.95 -11.94
C THR A 276 -10.52 4.78 -11.01
N THR A 277 -10.17 6.05 -10.79
CA THR A 277 -11.16 7.08 -10.37
C THR A 277 -11.59 8.00 -11.50
N GLY A 278 -10.93 7.90 -12.65
CA GLY A 278 -11.21 8.65 -13.87
C GLY A 278 -12.52 8.27 -14.54
N ARG A 279 -12.73 8.86 -15.72
CA ARG A 279 -13.96 8.67 -16.51
C ARG A 279 -13.94 7.41 -17.37
N ARG A 280 -12.76 6.85 -17.67
CA ARG A 280 -12.55 5.78 -18.65
C ARG A 280 -12.41 4.45 -17.92
N LEU A 281 -13.34 3.51 -18.13
CA LEU A 281 -13.34 2.24 -17.42
C LEU A 281 -12.45 1.16 -18.06
N GLY A 282 -12.18 1.26 -19.37
CA GLY A 282 -11.29 0.32 -20.06
C GLY A 282 -11.89 -1.07 -20.33
N GLY A 283 -13.21 -1.15 -20.58
CA GLY A 283 -13.88 -2.44 -20.83
C GLY A 283 -13.92 -3.36 -19.60
N LEU A 284 -13.98 -2.76 -18.40
CA LEU A 284 -14.18 -3.44 -17.14
C LEU A 284 -15.34 -2.78 -16.40
N ARG A 285 -16.15 -3.57 -15.68
CA ARG A 285 -17.30 -3.06 -14.94
C ARG A 285 -16.87 -2.38 -13.65
N ASP A 286 -17.45 -1.21 -13.43
CA ASP A 286 -17.25 -0.36 -12.25
C ASP A 286 -15.79 0.16 -12.12
N ARG A 287 -15.44 0.73 -10.96
CA ARG A 287 -14.19 1.48 -10.76
C ARG A 287 -13.65 1.29 -9.34
N LYS A 288 -12.65 2.09 -8.92
CA LYS A 288 -12.08 2.09 -7.56
C LYS A 288 -13.15 1.85 -6.48
N GLY A 289 -12.82 0.96 -5.56
CA GLY A 289 -13.65 0.61 -4.43
C GLY A 289 -14.80 -0.32 -4.80
N SER A 290 -14.82 -0.89 -6.00
CA SER A 290 -15.76 -1.94 -6.38
C SER A 290 -15.20 -3.35 -6.27
N HIS A 291 -16.12 -4.30 -6.20
CA HIS A 291 -15.86 -5.74 -6.18
C HIS A 291 -16.02 -6.37 -7.58
N TYR A 292 -16.39 -5.57 -8.58
CA TYR A 292 -16.25 -5.96 -9.97
C TYR A 292 -14.82 -5.69 -10.45
N ASP A 293 -14.40 -6.35 -11.52
CA ASP A 293 -13.04 -6.30 -12.05
C ASP A 293 -12.51 -4.87 -12.30
N GLY A 294 -13.35 -3.90 -12.66
CA GLY A 294 -12.91 -2.51 -12.84
C GLY A 294 -12.42 -1.83 -11.55
N GLY A 295 -12.66 -2.41 -10.38
CA GLY A 295 -12.14 -1.94 -9.10
C GLY A 295 -10.81 -2.54 -8.68
N HIS A 296 -10.41 -3.70 -9.23
CA HIS A 296 -9.29 -4.48 -8.69
C HIS A 296 -8.45 -5.25 -9.73
N ASN A 297 -8.91 -5.41 -10.97
CA ASN A 297 -8.12 -5.92 -12.08
C ASN A 297 -7.37 -4.74 -12.70
N VAL A 298 -6.05 -4.74 -12.58
CA VAL A 298 -5.21 -3.58 -12.90
C VAL A 298 -4.11 -3.93 -13.89
N PRO A 299 -3.64 -2.96 -14.70
CA PRO A 299 -2.49 -3.16 -15.57
C PRO A 299 -1.25 -3.54 -14.75
N CYS A 300 -0.48 -4.53 -15.22
CA CYS A 300 0.77 -4.95 -14.58
C CYS A 300 1.80 -5.41 -15.62
N PHE A 301 2.90 -4.67 -15.73
CA PHE A 301 3.93 -4.84 -16.77
C PHE A 301 5.29 -5.10 -16.14
N TRP A 302 6.02 -6.06 -16.67
CA TRP A 302 7.36 -6.43 -16.23
C TRP A 302 8.34 -6.36 -17.39
N ARG A 303 9.40 -5.57 -17.24
CA ARG A 303 10.48 -5.45 -18.23
C ARG A 303 11.82 -5.67 -17.56
N TRP A 304 12.52 -6.71 -17.99
CA TRP A 304 13.87 -7.06 -17.59
C TRP A 304 14.53 -7.96 -18.63
N LYS A 305 15.29 -7.33 -19.52
CA LYS A 305 15.85 -7.99 -20.71
C LYS A 305 16.85 -9.09 -20.37
N ASN A 306 17.83 -8.81 -19.50
CA ASN A 306 18.85 -9.80 -19.13
C ASN A 306 18.31 -10.90 -18.20
N GLY A 307 17.09 -10.77 -17.68
CA GLY A 307 16.37 -11.82 -16.97
C GLY A 307 15.42 -12.64 -17.85
N GLY A 308 15.28 -12.30 -19.14
CA GLY A 308 14.35 -12.97 -20.05
C GLY A 308 12.87 -12.67 -19.78
N ILE A 309 12.56 -11.54 -19.13
CA ILE A 309 11.18 -11.12 -18.83
C ILE A 309 10.89 -9.85 -19.64
N GLY A 310 10.46 -10.01 -20.89
CA GLY A 310 10.32 -8.89 -21.83
C GLY A 310 11.67 -8.23 -22.14
N GLY A 311 11.67 -6.90 -22.33
CA GLY A 311 12.85 -6.11 -22.71
C GLY A 311 12.95 -5.78 -24.20
N SER A 312 11.98 -6.20 -25.00
CA SER A 312 11.84 -5.87 -26.42
C SER A 312 10.45 -6.27 -26.92
N ALA A 313 10.02 -5.72 -28.06
CA ALA A 313 8.76 -6.10 -28.69
C ALA A 313 8.71 -7.58 -29.08
N GLU A 314 9.85 -8.19 -29.41
CA GLU A 314 9.98 -9.59 -29.79
C GLU A 314 9.80 -10.55 -28.60
N THR A 315 10.17 -10.10 -27.40
CA THR A 315 10.07 -10.87 -26.15
C THR A 315 8.82 -10.55 -25.34
N ALA A 316 8.05 -9.56 -25.76
CA ALA A 316 6.86 -9.10 -25.07
C ALA A 316 5.72 -10.11 -25.23
N ARG A 317 5.10 -10.51 -24.12
CA ARG A 317 4.06 -11.56 -24.12
C ARG A 317 3.07 -11.40 -22.98
N ASP A 318 1.94 -12.09 -23.10
CA ASP A 318 0.86 -12.03 -22.12
C ASP A 318 0.86 -13.29 -21.25
N VAL A 319 0.58 -13.11 -19.96
CA VAL A 319 0.26 -14.17 -19.00
C VAL A 319 -1.20 -14.01 -18.61
N ALA A 320 -2.03 -14.94 -19.10
CA ALA A 320 -3.48 -14.90 -18.91
C ALA A 320 -3.97 -15.53 -17.60
N SER A 321 -3.09 -16.21 -16.86
CA SER A 321 -3.44 -16.85 -15.59
C SER A 321 -3.76 -15.82 -14.51
N LEU A 322 -4.66 -16.20 -13.61
CA LEU A 322 -5.06 -15.40 -12.46
C LEU A 322 -3.85 -15.16 -11.55
N THR A 323 -3.47 -13.89 -11.40
CA THR A 323 -2.32 -13.42 -10.59
C THR A 323 -2.76 -12.30 -9.68
N ALA A 324 -1.96 -12.00 -8.64
CA ALA A 324 -2.29 -10.96 -7.69
C ALA A 324 -1.06 -10.28 -7.09
N GLY A 325 -1.26 -9.09 -6.50
CA GLY A 325 -0.21 -8.35 -5.80
C GLY A 325 0.49 -9.16 -4.70
N MET A 326 -0.22 -10.06 -4.03
CA MET A 326 0.37 -10.97 -3.03
C MET A 326 1.40 -11.96 -3.60
N ASP A 327 1.45 -12.15 -4.92
CA ASP A 327 2.38 -13.08 -5.56
C ASP A 327 3.78 -12.49 -5.74
N LEU A 328 3.93 -11.16 -5.66
CA LEU A 328 5.19 -10.48 -5.93
C LEU A 328 6.31 -10.96 -4.98
N LEU A 329 6.05 -10.93 -3.68
CA LEU A 329 7.02 -11.36 -2.67
C LEU A 329 7.47 -12.83 -2.84
N PRO A 330 6.58 -13.84 -2.85
CA PRO A 330 7.01 -15.23 -3.05
C PRO A 330 7.70 -15.44 -4.41
N THR A 331 7.34 -14.69 -5.45
CA THR A 331 8.01 -14.73 -6.75
C THR A 331 9.45 -14.25 -6.65
N PHE A 332 9.73 -13.10 -6.02
CA PHE A 332 11.09 -12.62 -5.82
C PHE A 332 11.93 -13.58 -4.96
N MET A 333 11.31 -14.16 -3.93
CA MET A 333 11.97 -15.17 -3.09
C MET A 333 12.39 -16.41 -3.88
N ASP A 334 11.54 -16.92 -4.78
CA ASP A 334 11.84 -18.11 -5.59
C ASP A 334 12.80 -17.80 -6.76
N LEU A 335 12.68 -16.64 -7.40
CA LEU A 335 13.58 -16.24 -8.49
C LEU A 335 15.04 -16.16 -8.02
N TRP A 336 15.29 -15.57 -6.86
CA TRP A 336 16.66 -15.25 -6.40
C TRP A 336 17.06 -15.95 -5.10
N GLY A 337 16.25 -16.90 -4.62
CA GLY A 337 16.53 -17.65 -3.40
C GLY A 337 16.55 -16.78 -2.13
N LEU A 338 15.80 -15.68 -2.11
CA LEU A 338 15.77 -14.77 -0.96
C LEU A 338 15.22 -15.48 0.28
N LYS A 339 15.90 -15.31 1.41
CA LYS A 339 15.50 -15.86 2.70
C LYS A 339 14.63 -14.86 3.44
N ARG A 340 13.40 -15.25 3.77
CA ARG A 340 12.55 -14.46 4.65
C ARG A 340 13.06 -14.56 6.10
N PRO A 341 13.13 -13.45 6.86
CA PRO A 341 13.50 -13.51 8.27
C PRO A 341 12.56 -14.40 9.09
N ASP A 342 13.07 -15.02 10.15
CA ASP A 342 12.27 -15.86 11.04
C ASP A 342 11.08 -15.10 11.65
N GLY A 343 9.99 -15.82 11.96
CA GLY A 343 8.79 -15.25 12.59
C GLY A 343 7.76 -14.67 11.62
N GLY A 344 7.99 -14.72 10.31
CA GLY A 344 7.00 -14.32 9.31
C GLY A 344 5.77 -15.23 9.28
N LEU A 345 4.58 -14.62 9.21
CA LEU A 345 3.32 -15.36 9.01
C LEU A 345 3.28 -16.03 7.62
N PRO A 346 2.55 -17.16 7.45
CA PRO A 346 2.45 -17.84 6.16
C PRO A 346 2.06 -16.90 5.01
N LEU A 347 2.68 -17.10 3.84
CA LEU A 347 2.31 -16.39 2.62
C LEU A 347 1.06 -17.02 2.02
N HIS A 348 0.22 -16.19 1.39
CA HIS A 348 -0.93 -16.65 0.60
C HIS A 348 -0.65 -16.59 -0.90
N GLY A 349 0.24 -15.69 -1.32
CA GLY A 349 0.69 -15.62 -2.70
C GLY A 349 1.49 -16.86 -3.10
N ILE A 350 1.57 -17.07 -4.41
CA ILE A 350 2.36 -18.12 -5.02
C ILE A 350 3.50 -17.51 -5.85
N SER A 351 4.55 -18.29 -6.10
CA SER A 351 5.57 -17.88 -7.05
C SER A 351 5.01 -17.91 -8.48
N LEU A 352 5.23 -16.82 -9.23
CA LEU A 352 4.91 -16.71 -10.66
C LEU A 352 6.09 -17.11 -11.54
N LYS A 353 7.20 -17.59 -10.97
CA LYS A 353 8.46 -17.89 -11.69
C LYS A 353 8.26 -18.72 -12.96
N GLU A 354 7.44 -19.78 -12.90
CA GLU A 354 7.16 -20.60 -14.08
C GLU A 354 6.42 -19.82 -15.16
N MET A 355 5.45 -18.99 -14.78
CA MET A 355 4.68 -18.14 -15.72
C MET A 355 5.56 -17.05 -16.35
N LEU A 356 6.55 -16.54 -15.60
CA LEU A 356 7.44 -15.46 -16.02
C LEU A 356 8.58 -15.94 -16.92
N LEU A 357 9.10 -17.15 -16.72
CA LEU A 357 10.30 -17.63 -17.41
C LEU A 357 10.03 -18.68 -18.50
N SER A 358 8.84 -19.28 -18.54
CA SER A 358 8.49 -20.31 -19.52
C SER A 358 7.36 -19.86 -20.42
N ASP A 359 7.58 -19.95 -21.74
CA ASP A 359 6.54 -19.73 -22.74
C ASP A 359 5.54 -20.90 -22.80
N ASP A 360 5.96 -22.09 -22.38
CA ASP A 360 5.16 -23.34 -22.38
C ASP A 360 4.61 -23.68 -20.99
N TYR A 361 4.47 -22.70 -20.10
CA TYR A 361 3.92 -22.95 -18.76
C TYR A 361 2.49 -23.50 -18.86
N THR A 362 2.14 -24.45 -17.99
CA THR A 362 0.78 -25.00 -17.93
C THR A 362 -0.02 -24.26 -16.85
N PRO A 363 -1.10 -23.52 -17.20
CA PRO A 363 -1.97 -22.88 -16.22
C PRO A 363 -2.46 -23.86 -15.16
N GLN A 364 -2.58 -23.38 -13.93
CA GLN A 364 -3.11 -24.14 -12.81
C GLN A 364 -4.45 -23.56 -12.37
N GLN A 365 -5.34 -24.43 -11.88
CA GLN A 365 -6.56 -23.96 -11.25
C GLN A 365 -6.20 -23.16 -9.99
N ARG A 366 -6.74 -21.95 -9.90
CA ARG A 366 -6.46 -21.03 -8.81
C ARG A 366 -7.72 -20.26 -8.44
N THR A 367 -7.93 -20.05 -7.14
CA THR A 367 -9.01 -19.20 -6.62
C THR A 367 -8.44 -18.05 -5.82
N LEU A 368 -8.99 -16.85 -6.01
CA LEU A 368 -8.73 -15.65 -5.22
C LEU A 368 -10.04 -15.08 -4.70
N VAL A 369 -9.98 -14.31 -3.62
CA VAL A 369 -11.11 -13.55 -3.11
C VAL A 369 -10.70 -12.10 -2.96
N ILE A 370 -11.49 -11.20 -3.56
CA ILE A 370 -11.40 -9.75 -3.35
C ILE A 370 -12.71 -9.31 -2.71
N ASP A 371 -12.62 -8.46 -1.70
CA ASP A 371 -13.80 -7.78 -1.18
C ASP A 371 -13.54 -6.29 -1.00
N THR A 372 -14.60 -5.56 -0.67
CA THR A 372 -14.47 -4.18 -0.23
C THR A 372 -15.11 -4.04 1.14
N GLN A 373 -14.30 -3.90 2.18
CA GLN A 373 -14.79 -3.78 3.55
C GLN A 373 -15.10 -2.33 3.91
N ARG A 374 -14.12 -1.42 4.04
CA ARG A 374 -14.36 0.02 4.37
C ARG A 374 -15.39 0.25 5.50
N GLU A 375 -15.32 -0.59 6.52
CA GLU A 375 -16.10 -0.50 7.76
C GLU A 375 -15.14 -0.65 8.93
N ALA A 376 -15.60 -0.29 10.13
CA ALA A 376 -14.84 -0.51 11.36
C ALA A 376 -14.54 -2.01 11.57
N ASP A 377 -15.46 -2.87 11.15
CA ASP A 377 -15.45 -4.31 11.39
C ASP A 377 -15.55 -5.09 10.07
N LEU A 378 -14.92 -6.26 10.00
CA LEU A 378 -15.07 -7.14 8.84
C LEU A 378 -16.50 -7.69 8.77
N MET A 379 -17.08 -7.72 7.58
CA MET A 379 -18.42 -8.24 7.33
C MET A 379 -18.39 -9.32 6.25
N LYS A 380 -18.88 -10.52 6.59
CA LYS A 380 -18.94 -11.65 5.66
C LYS A 380 -19.81 -11.31 4.46
N TRP A 381 -19.33 -11.65 3.26
CA TRP A 381 -19.98 -11.39 1.96
C TRP A 381 -20.26 -9.90 1.70
N ARG A 382 -19.46 -8.99 2.27
CA ARG A 382 -19.58 -7.56 1.98
C ARG A 382 -18.85 -7.21 0.69
N ARG A 383 -19.61 -7.05 -0.39
CA ARG A 383 -19.08 -6.63 -1.71
C ARG A 383 -17.91 -7.54 -2.08
N ALA A 384 -18.18 -8.83 -2.19
CA ALA A 384 -17.16 -9.84 -2.42
C ALA A 384 -17.20 -10.35 -3.87
N CYS A 385 -16.03 -10.75 -4.36
CA CYS A 385 -15.79 -11.41 -5.62
C CYS A 385 -14.87 -12.62 -5.38
N VAL A 386 -15.37 -13.81 -5.71
CA VAL A 386 -14.55 -15.02 -5.80
C VAL A 386 -14.15 -15.21 -7.25
N LEU A 387 -12.84 -15.17 -7.52
CA LEU A 387 -12.27 -15.32 -8.84
C LEU A 387 -11.67 -16.70 -8.97
N ARG A 388 -11.95 -17.44 -10.05
CA ARG A 388 -11.33 -18.74 -10.29
C ARG A 388 -11.00 -18.99 -11.76
N ASP A 389 -9.75 -19.34 -12.02
CA ASP A 389 -9.36 -20.00 -13.28
C ASP A 389 -9.72 -21.48 -13.18
N GLU A 390 -10.63 -21.95 -14.03
CA GLU A 390 -10.88 -23.38 -14.21
C GLU A 390 -10.01 -23.91 -15.36
N VAL A 391 -9.22 -24.95 -15.08
CA VAL A 391 -8.28 -25.52 -16.05
C VAL A 391 -8.67 -26.95 -16.41
N LYS A 392 -8.76 -27.24 -17.71
CA LYS A 392 -8.94 -28.60 -18.26
C LYS A 392 -7.93 -28.86 -19.36
N ALA A 393 -7.28 -30.02 -19.31
CA ALA A 393 -6.26 -30.42 -20.29
C ALA A 393 -5.18 -29.34 -20.56
N GLY A 394 -4.74 -28.67 -19.49
CA GLY A 394 -3.71 -27.63 -19.55
C GLY A 394 -4.15 -26.30 -20.16
N LYS A 395 -5.46 -26.05 -20.29
CA LYS A 395 -6.01 -24.77 -20.79
C LYS A 395 -7.04 -24.21 -19.81
N ILE A 396 -7.03 -22.89 -19.64
CA ILE A 396 -8.10 -22.18 -18.92
C ILE A 396 -9.37 -22.30 -19.76
N THR A 397 -10.41 -22.92 -19.22
CA THR A 397 -11.70 -23.10 -19.89
C THR A 397 -12.78 -22.14 -19.39
N HIS A 398 -12.64 -21.64 -18.16
CA HIS A 398 -13.51 -20.63 -17.56
C HIS A 398 -12.71 -19.71 -16.64
N LYS A 399 -13.15 -18.46 -16.53
CA LYS A 399 -12.67 -17.48 -15.55
C LYS A 399 -13.84 -17.01 -14.69
N TRP A 400 -14.22 -17.82 -13.72
CA TRP A 400 -15.39 -17.57 -12.90
C TRP A 400 -15.24 -16.30 -12.05
N ARG A 401 -16.33 -15.55 -11.93
CA ARG A 401 -16.54 -14.46 -10.97
C ARG A 401 -17.85 -14.71 -10.23
N LEU A 402 -17.78 -15.18 -8.98
CA LEU A 402 -18.95 -15.24 -8.10
C LEU A 402 -19.02 -13.95 -7.29
N ILE A 403 -20.07 -13.17 -7.52
CA ILE A 403 -20.25 -11.83 -6.98
C ILE A 403 -21.35 -11.82 -5.92
N GLN A 404 -21.11 -11.12 -4.81
CA GLN A 404 -22.16 -10.76 -3.86
C GLN A 404 -22.00 -9.30 -3.41
N SER A 405 -22.88 -8.43 -3.90
CA SER A 405 -22.79 -6.99 -3.65
C SER A 405 -23.13 -6.57 -2.22
N LYS A 406 -23.95 -7.34 -1.50
CA LYS A 406 -24.27 -7.11 -0.08
C LYS A 406 -24.41 -8.45 0.64
N PRO A 407 -24.19 -8.52 1.97
CA PRO A 407 -24.35 -9.77 2.71
C PRO A 407 -25.74 -10.42 2.56
N THR A 408 -26.76 -9.62 2.24
CA THR A 408 -28.14 -10.08 2.04
C THR A 408 -28.58 -10.17 0.58
N SER A 409 -27.74 -9.77 -0.38
CA SER A 409 -28.10 -9.86 -1.81
C SER A 409 -27.98 -11.28 -2.32
N LYS A 410 -28.71 -11.57 -3.41
CA LYS A 410 -28.45 -12.78 -4.20
C LYS A 410 -27.05 -12.72 -4.79
N GLN A 411 -26.48 -13.89 -5.03
CA GLN A 411 -25.23 -14.03 -5.76
C GLN A 411 -25.46 -13.93 -7.27
N GLU A 412 -24.42 -13.52 -7.97
CA GLU A 412 -24.35 -13.47 -9.44
C GLU A 412 -23.12 -14.26 -9.87
N LEU A 413 -23.19 -14.95 -11.01
CA LEU A 413 -22.06 -15.71 -11.55
C LEU A 413 -21.79 -15.24 -12.97
N TYR A 414 -20.52 -14.95 -13.26
CA TYR A 414 -20.05 -14.56 -14.58
C TYR A 414 -18.86 -15.43 -15.00
N ASP A 415 -18.68 -15.60 -16.31
CA ASP A 415 -17.46 -16.17 -16.90
C ASP A 415 -16.70 -15.07 -17.65
N PHE A 416 -15.69 -14.53 -16.99
CA PHE A 416 -14.87 -13.42 -17.48
C PHE A 416 -14.08 -13.76 -18.75
N LEU A 417 -13.92 -15.06 -19.06
CA LEU A 417 -13.28 -15.49 -20.30
C LEU A 417 -14.16 -15.19 -21.53
N VAL A 418 -15.49 -15.22 -21.34
CA VAL A 418 -16.48 -15.02 -22.40
C VAL A 418 -17.05 -13.60 -22.35
N ASP A 419 -17.26 -13.06 -21.14
CA ASP A 419 -17.84 -11.75 -20.90
C ASP A 419 -16.97 -10.93 -19.93
N ARG A 420 -16.02 -10.20 -20.50
CA ARG A 420 -15.08 -9.33 -19.77
C ARG A 420 -15.78 -8.17 -19.06
N ASP A 421 -16.91 -7.72 -19.58
CA ASP A 421 -17.70 -6.65 -18.96
C ASP A 421 -18.57 -7.17 -17.80
N THR A 422 -18.71 -8.48 -17.61
CA THR A 422 -19.51 -9.10 -16.52
C THR A 422 -20.96 -8.59 -16.48
N ASN A 423 -21.62 -8.58 -17.63
CA ASN A 423 -23.00 -8.16 -17.82
C ASN A 423 -23.98 -9.34 -17.91
N ASP A 424 -23.54 -10.52 -18.32
CA ASP A 424 -24.38 -11.71 -18.49
C ASP A 424 -24.33 -12.63 -17.25
N ASN A 425 -25.31 -12.50 -16.36
CA ASN A 425 -25.41 -13.32 -15.16
C ASN A 425 -25.91 -14.74 -15.52
N ILE A 426 -24.98 -15.70 -15.51
CA ILE A 426 -25.19 -17.09 -15.88
C ILE A 426 -25.37 -18.03 -14.68
N ILE A 427 -25.80 -17.51 -13.53
CA ILE A 427 -25.94 -18.34 -12.32
C ILE A 427 -26.94 -19.49 -12.47
N ALA A 428 -27.99 -19.32 -13.27
CA ALA A 428 -29.00 -20.35 -13.48
C ALA A 428 -28.40 -21.60 -14.17
N GLY A 429 -28.51 -22.76 -13.51
CA GLY A 429 -27.99 -24.03 -14.02
C GLY A 429 -26.53 -24.33 -13.66
N ASN A 430 -25.86 -23.45 -12.91
CA ASN A 430 -24.46 -23.60 -12.48
C ASN A 430 -24.32 -23.91 -10.97
N ASP A 431 -25.32 -24.54 -10.36
CA ASP A 431 -25.42 -24.73 -8.90
C ASP A 431 -24.17 -25.40 -8.28
N SER A 432 -23.58 -26.39 -8.96
CA SER A 432 -22.37 -27.08 -8.47
C SER A 432 -21.12 -26.19 -8.48
N THR A 433 -20.94 -25.39 -9.53
CA THR A 433 -19.86 -24.39 -9.65
C THR A 433 -19.99 -23.35 -8.56
N VAL A 434 -21.20 -22.82 -8.35
CA VAL A 434 -21.49 -21.84 -7.29
C VAL A 434 -21.17 -22.41 -5.92
N ALA A 435 -21.63 -23.63 -5.61
CA ALA A 435 -21.36 -24.27 -4.32
C ALA A 435 -19.85 -24.40 -4.05
N SER A 436 -19.07 -24.79 -5.05
CA SER A 436 -17.61 -24.90 -4.93
C SER A 436 -16.89 -23.55 -4.78
N LEU A 437 -17.41 -22.48 -5.39
CA LEU A 437 -16.88 -21.12 -5.21
C LEU A 437 -17.22 -20.56 -3.83
N VAL A 438 -18.42 -20.83 -3.31
CA VAL A 438 -18.83 -20.50 -1.94
C VAL A 438 -17.94 -21.20 -0.92
N GLU A 439 -17.62 -22.49 -1.11
CA GLU A 439 -16.71 -23.22 -0.23
C GLU A 439 -15.32 -22.55 -0.17
N SER A 440 -14.80 -22.10 -1.32
CA SER A 440 -13.52 -21.37 -1.34
C SER A 440 -13.61 -20.01 -0.65
N TYR A 441 -14.72 -19.30 -0.80
CA TYR A 441 -14.95 -18.06 -0.06
C TYR A 441 -14.97 -18.32 1.45
N ASP A 442 -15.70 -19.34 1.89
CA ASP A 442 -15.83 -19.65 3.32
C ASP A 442 -14.48 -20.03 3.93
N ALA A 443 -13.66 -20.82 3.23
CA ALA A 443 -12.30 -21.15 3.67
C ALA A 443 -11.40 -19.92 3.78
N TRP A 444 -11.47 -19.02 2.79
CA TRP A 444 -10.74 -17.74 2.85
C TRP A 444 -11.23 -16.85 3.99
N TRP A 445 -12.54 -16.77 4.19
CA TRP A 445 -13.15 -15.97 5.24
C TRP A 445 -12.74 -16.45 6.63
N ASP A 446 -12.75 -17.75 6.87
CA ASP A 446 -12.37 -18.34 8.16
C ASP A 446 -10.89 -18.05 8.49
N ASP A 447 -10.03 -17.99 7.47
CA ASP A 447 -8.62 -17.62 7.62
C ASP A 447 -8.45 -16.11 7.89
N ILE A 448 -8.95 -15.24 7.02
CA ILE A 448 -8.71 -13.78 7.14
C ILE A 448 -9.45 -13.13 8.31
N SER A 449 -10.58 -13.72 8.75
CA SER A 449 -11.30 -13.27 9.93
C SER A 449 -10.71 -13.84 11.22
N ALA A 450 -9.69 -14.69 11.19
CA ALA A 450 -9.03 -15.09 12.43
C ALA A 450 -8.34 -13.88 13.12
N GLY A 451 -8.78 -13.55 14.34
CA GLY A 451 -8.16 -12.47 15.15
C GLY A 451 -8.40 -11.04 14.63
N TRP A 452 -9.44 -10.81 13.84
CA TRP A 452 -9.75 -9.51 13.24
C TRP A 452 -10.18 -8.42 14.24
N GLU A 453 -10.70 -8.81 15.41
CA GLU A 453 -11.20 -7.87 16.44
C GLU A 453 -10.09 -6.99 17.04
N ALA A 454 -8.85 -7.47 17.02
CA ALA A 454 -7.71 -6.74 17.58
C ALA A 454 -7.33 -5.54 16.71
N PHE A 455 -7.11 -4.39 17.35
CA PHE A 455 -6.55 -3.20 16.71
C PHE A 455 -5.05 -3.11 16.96
N PRO A 456 -4.23 -2.94 15.91
CA PRO A 456 -2.78 -2.84 16.06
C PRO A 456 -2.42 -1.58 16.86
N PRO A 457 -1.68 -1.69 17.99
CA PRO A 457 -1.37 -0.53 18.82
C PRO A 457 -0.22 0.29 18.22
N PHE A 458 -0.31 1.61 18.24
CA PHE A 458 0.89 2.44 18.13
C PHE A 458 1.76 2.24 19.36
N VAL A 459 3.08 2.23 19.19
CA VAL A 459 4.00 1.92 20.29
C VAL A 459 4.76 3.18 20.65
N VAL A 460 4.66 3.60 21.92
CA VAL A 460 5.47 4.67 22.48
C VAL A 460 6.77 4.04 22.98
N ASP A 461 7.83 4.15 22.17
CA ASP A 461 9.19 3.73 22.50
C ASP A 461 10.14 4.91 22.26
N ASP A 462 10.57 5.54 23.37
CA ASP A 462 11.42 6.74 23.38
C ASP A 462 12.81 6.53 22.77
N ARG A 463 13.22 5.28 22.55
CA ARG A 463 14.51 4.93 21.92
C ARG A 463 14.40 4.81 20.40
N LYS A 464 13.22 4.43 19.89
CA LYS A 464 12.94 4.23 18.46
C LYS A 464 12.30 5.46 17.83
N GLU A 465 11.35 6.03 18.56
CA GLU A 465 10.59 7.21 18.18
C GLU A 465 10.42 8.10 19.43
N PRO A 466 11.35 9.04 19.68
CA PRO A 466 11.35 9.87 20.89
C PRO A 466 10.05 10.64 21.14
N GLU A 467 9.32 10.95 20.07
CA GLU A 467 7.97 11.52 20.12
C GLU A 467 7.10 10.86 19.04
N LEU A 468 6.01 10.24 19.48
CA LEU A 468 4.99 9.64 18.61
C LEU A 468 3.91 10.68 18.31
N THR A 469 3.52 10.77 17.04
CA THR A 469 2.35 11.56 16.63
C THR A 469 1.19 10.64 16.28
N LEU A 470 0.02 10.89 16.88
CA LEU A 470 -1.23 10.23 16.52
C LEU A 470 -2.17 11.23 15.87
N TYR A 471 -2.85 10.77 14.84
CA TYR A 471 -3.77 11.57 14.04
C TYR A 471 -5.19 11.06 14.22
N ALA A 472 -6.19 11.95 14.15
CA ALA A 472 -7.60 11.56 14.08
C ALA A 472 -7.90 10.63 12.91
N HIS A 473 -7.06 10.66 11.86
CA HIS A 473 -7.12 9.75 10.71
C HIS A 473 -7.18 8.26 11.11
N SER A 474 -6.51 7.90 12.20
CA SER A 474 -6.41 6.52 12.71
C SER A 474 -7.34 6.24 13.89
N TRP A 475 -8.38 7.06 14.11
CA TRP A 475 -9.33 6.84 15.20
C TRP A 475 -10.13 5.56 15.01
N ILE A 476 -10.17 4.76 16.06
CA ILE A 476 -10.98 3.57 16.17
C ILE A 476 -12.35 3.96 16.72
N GLY A 477 -13.40 3.59 16.01
CA GLY A 477 -14.78 3.79 16.45
C GLY A 477 -15.79 3.81 15.32
N LYS A 478 -17.06 4.01 15.70
CA LYS A 478 -18.20 4.09 14.76
C LYS A 478 -18.59 5.53 14.41
N SER A 479 -17.91 6.53 15.00
CA SER A 479 -18.15 7.93 14.69
C SER A 479 -17.47 8.33 13.39
N MET A 480 -17.81 9.51 12.86
CA MET A 480 -17.08 10.07 11.72
C MET A 480 -15.60 10.22 12.06
N THR A 481 -14.75 9.68 11.20
CA THR A 481 -13.28 9.82 11.29
C THR A 481 -12.81 10.91 10.33
N PRO A 482 -12.35 12.07 10.84
CA PRO A 482 -11.74 13.12 10.02
C PRO A 482 -10.50 12.58 9.33
N TRP A 483 -10.54 12.51 8.00
CA TRP A 483 -9.49 11.85 7.22
C TRP A 483 -8.59 12.82 6.44
N ASN A 484 -9.03 14.07 6.22
CA ASN A 484 -8.28 15.10 5.51
C ASN A 484 -8.25 16.44 6.25
N GLN A 485 -7.37 17.34 5.82
CA GLN A 485 -7.19 18.65 6.44
C GLN A 485 -8.43 19.55 6.27
N SER A 486 -9.23 19.38 5.21
CA SER A 486 -10.51 20.08 5.03
C SER A 486 -11.53 19.75 6.13
N HIS A 487 -11.61 18.49 6.57
CA HIS A 487 -12.46 18.10 7.69
C HIS A 487 -12.03 18.78 9.01
N ILE A 488 -10.72 18.95 9.21
CA ILE A 488 -10.14 19.64 10.37
C ILE A 488 -10.45 21.14 10.31
N LEU A 489 -10.29 21.76 9.15
CA LEU A 489 -10.67 23.16 8.88
C LEU A 489 -12.16 23.39 9.17
N GLN A 490 -13.04 22.50 8.70
CA GLN A 490 -14.48 22.59 8.91
C GLN A 490 -14.91 22.25 10.35
N GLY A 491 -14.03 21.65 11.15
CA GLY A 491 -14.34 21.19 12.49
C GLY A 491 -15.38 20.06 12.48
N VAL A 492 -15.30 19.15 11.50
CA VAL A 492 -16.20 18.01 11.38
C VAL A 492 -16.22 17.23 12.70
N VAL A 493 -17.42 17.08 13.26
CA VAL A 493 -17.62 16.46 14.57
C VAL A 493 -17.28 14.97 14.49
N GLY A 494 -16.27 14.55 15.25
CA GLY A 494 -15.82 13.18 15.37
C GLY A 494 -15.02 12.97 16.65
N THR A 495 -15.04 11.76 17.19
CA THR A 495 -14.20 11.34 18.32
C THR A 495 -14.03 9.82 18.28
N GLY A 496 -12.82 9.35 18.56
CA GLY A 496 -12.53 7.93 18.63
C GLY A 496 -11.35 7.67 19.55
N THR A 497 -10.88 6.44 19.53
CA THR A 497 -9.75 6.02 20.37
C THR A 497 -8.57 5.61 19.52
N HIS A 498 -7.38 5.66 20.09
CA HIS A 498 -6.21 5.00 19.52
C HIS A 498 -5.88 3.77 20.36
N SER A 499 -5.55 2.66 19.70
CA SER A 499 -4.86 1.54 20.34
C SER A 499 -3.41 1.95 20.54
N ILE A 500 -2.90 1.87 21.77
CA ILE A 500 -1.56 2.35 22.13
C ILE A 500 -0.89 1.43 23.15
N ARG A 501 0.42 1.25 23.04
CA ARG A 501 1.26 0.49 23.97
C ARG A 501 2.46 1.34 24.39
N PHE A 502 2.86 1.27 25.65
CA PHE A 502 4.08 1.92 26.15
C PHE A 502 5.15 0.87 26.42
N ASP A 503 6.32 1.02 25.80
CA ASP A 503 7.41 0.03 25.92
C ASP A 503 8.18 0.16 27.25
N SER A 504 8.16 1.35 27.85
CA SER A 504 8.76 1.59 29.17
C SER A 504 7.79 2.30 30.11
N ALA A 505 7.84 1.95 31.40
CA ALA A 505 7.09 2.68 32.40
C ALA A 505 7.73 4.05 32.61
N GLY A 506 6.92 5.05 32.92
CA GLY A 506 7.44 6.39 33.21
C GLY A 506 6.38 7.46 33.14
N ARG A 507 6.83 8.69 33.30
CA ARG A 507 6.00 9.88 33.16
C ARG A 507 6.00 10.31 31.70
N TYR A 508 4.83 10.46 31.10
CA TYR A 508 4.67 10.85 29.71
C TYR A 508 3.92 12.17 29.59
N GLN A 509 4.36 12.99 28.63
CA GLN A 509 3.63 14.17 28.17
C GLN A 509 2.72 13.76 27.01
N ILE A 510 1.43 14.07 27.15
CA ILE A 510 0.42 13.88 26.10
C ILE A 510 -0.11 15.27 25.74
N GLU A 511 0.29 15.78 24.58
CA GLU A 511 -0.07 17.09 24.06
C GLU A 511 -1.23 16.96 23.08
N LEU A 512 -2.36 17.59 23.40
CA LEU A 512 -3.56 17.60 22.56
C LEU A 512 -3.62 18.90 21.77
N ARG A 513 -3.81 18.80 20.45
CA ARG A 513 -4.04 19.94 19.57
C ARG A 513 -5.21 19.73 18.61
N ARG A 514 -5.74 20.86 18.12
CA ARG A 514 -6.63 20.88 16.96
C ARG A 514 -5.85 21.05 15.65
N TRP A 515 -4.92 21.99 15.64
CA TRP A 515 -4.05 22.27 14.51
C TRP A 515 -2.68 21.63 14.75
N PRO A 516 -1.97 21.19 13.71
CA PRO A 516 -0.64 20.65 13.90
C PRO A 516 0.34 21.76 14.30
N ARG A 517 1.50 21.39 14.85
CA ARG A 517 2.48 22.35 15.39
C ARG A 517 3.00 23.35 14.36
N GLU A 518 3.11 22.94 13.09
CA GLU A 518 3.52 23.80 11.98
C GLU A 518 2.49 24.87 11.60
N ASP A 519 1.22 24.69 11.93
CA ASP A 519 0.21 25.75 11.82
C ASP A 519 0.25 26.65 13.07
N GLY A 520 0.05 26.06 14.26
CA GLY A 520 0.08 26.80 15.53
C GLY A 520 -1.15 27.66 15.81
N GLY A 521 -2.28 27.44 15.13
CA GLY A 521 -3.55 28.09 15.48
C GLY A 521 -4.05 27.74 16.89
N ALA A 522 -4.91 28.59 17.46
CA ALA A 522 -5.54 28.30 18.75
C ALA A 522 -6.57 27.17 18.64
N ILE A 523 -6.67 26.30 19.65
CA ILE A 523 -7.57 25.12 19.65
C ILE A 523 -9.02 25.55 19.38
N ALA A 524 -9.50 26.56 20.10
CA ALA A 524 -10.85 27.08 19.94
C ALA A 524 -11.00 28.01 18.73
N GLY A 525 -9.88 28.48 18.17
CA GLY A 525 -9.83 29.50 17.14
C GLY A 525 -9.81 28.97 15.71
N LYS A 526 -9.37 29.85 14.80
CA LYS A 526 -9.05 29.53 13.41
C LYS A 526 -7.59 29.04 13.31
N SER A 527 -7.21 28.54 12.14
CA SER A 527 -5.81 28.25 11.81
C SER A 527 -4.98 29.53 11.88
N SER A 528 -3.65 29.39 11.86
CA SER A 528 -2.71 30.53 11.82
C SER A 528 -2.93 31.46 10.63
N THR A 529 -3.42 30.93 9.51
CA THR A 529 -3.77 31.65 8.29
C THR A 529 -5.15 32.33 8.36
N GLY A 530 -5.89 32.17 9.47
CA GLY A 530 -7.25 32.69 9.62
C GLY A 530 -8.31 31.86 8.89
N ALA A 531 -7.97 30.64 8.45
CA ALA A 531 -8.88 29.70 7.81
C ALA A 531 -9.59 28.78 8.84
N GLY A 532 -10.65 28.13 8.39
CA GLY A 532 -11.40 27.17 9.20
C GLY A 532 -12.43 27.78 10.17
N LYS A 533 -13.25 26.89 10.74
CA LYS A 533 -14.37 27.19 11.62
C LYS A 533 -13.89 27.31 13.07
N VAL A 534 -14.46 28.23 13.85
CA VAL A 534 -14.26 28.31 15.31
C VAL A 534 -15.01 27.15 15.99
N ILE A 535 -14.35 26.44 16.90
CA ILE A 535 -14.99 25.43 17.76
C ILE A 535 -14.92 25.98 19.19
N PRO A 536 -16.04 26.20 19.89
CA PRO A 536 -16.06 26.84 21.21
C PRO A 536 -15.64 25.87 22.33
N ALA A 537 -14.49 25.22 22.18
CA ALA A 537 -13.94 24.31 23.18
C ALA A 537 -13.33 25.11 24.34
N THR A 538 -13.75 24.79 25.56
CA THR A 538 -13.28 25.43 26.80
C THR A 538 -12.53 24.45 27.71
N LYS A 539 -12.58 23.15 27.43
CA LYS A 539 -11.80 22.12 28.14
C LYS A 539 -11.27 21.08 27.16
N ALA A 540 -10.10 20.52 27.47
CA ALA A 540 -9.58 19.32 26.83
C ALA A 540 -9.54 18.18 27.84
N ARG A 541 -9.77 16.94 27.39
CA ARG A 541 -9.70 15.73 28.22
C ARG A 541 -8.85 14.66 27.54
N VAL A 542 -8.06 13.97 28.36
CA VAL A 542 -7.32 12.76 28.02
C VAL A 542 -7.82 11.63 28.92
N ALA A 543 -8.09 10.46 28.34
CA ALA A 543 -8.45 9.26 29.08
C ALA A 543 -7.62 8.09 28.55
N LEU A 544 -6.84 7.48 29.44
CA LEU A 544 -5.99 6.32 29.15
C LEU A 544 -6.53 5.13 29.94
N ALA A 545 -7.06 4.13 29.26
CA ALA A 545 -7.71 2.99 29.90
C ALA A 545 -6.74 2.25 30.84
N GLY A 546 -7.21 1.91 32.04
CA GLY A 546 -6.38 1.28 33.09
C GLY A 546 -5.42 2.22 33.83
N VAL A 547 -5.25 3.47 33.39
CA VAL A 547 -4.39 4.47 34.07
C VAL A 547 -5.23 5.57 34.72
N GLY A 548 -6.13 6.19 33.96
CA GLY A 548 -7.01 7.24 34.47
C GLY A 548 -7.38 8.28 33.41
N GLU A 549 -8.12 9.30 33.84
CA GLU A 549 -8.49 10.44 32.99
C GLU A 549 -8.17 11.77 33.67
N ALA A 550 -7.95 12.80 32.85
CA ALA A 550 -7.71 14.16 33.30
C ALA A 550 -8.32 15.15 32.31
N ALA A 551 -8.82 16.27 32.84
CA ALA A 551 -9.31 17.40 32.04
C ALA A 551 -8.63 18.69 32.48
N LYS A 552 -8.40 19.61 31.53
CA LYS A 552 -7.81 20.93 31.75
C LYS A 552 -8.58 21.98 30.95
N ALA A 553 -8.68 23.19 31.49
CA ALA A 553 -9.28 24.32 30.79
C ALA A 553 -8.42 24.72 29.57
N ILE A 554 -9.09 25.16 28.50
CA ILE A 554 -8.52 25.77 27.30
C ILE A 554 -8.74 27.28 27.41
N LYS A 555 -7.67 28.07 27.33
CA LYS A 555 -7.77 29.53 27.20
C LYS A 555 -7.88 29.92 25.72
N PRO A 556 -8.44 31.10 25.39
CA PRO A 556 -8.68 31.50 23.99
C PRO A 556 -7.48 31.44 23.05
N GLN A 557 -6.27 31.66 23.58
CA GLN A 557 -5.01 31.66 22.83
C GLN A 557 -4.24 30.33 22.90
N ASP A 558 -4.73 29.35 23.65
CA ASP A 558 -4.02 28.08 23.80
C ASP A 558 -4.05 27.32 22.46
N ASP A 559 -2.88 27.02 21.93
CA ASP A 559 -2.66 26.20 20.73
C ASP A 559 -2.53 24.70 21.06
N ALA A 560 -2.28 24.38 22.33
CA ALA A 560 -2.15 23.04 22.86
C ALA A 560 -2.63 22.93 24.32
N VAL A 561 -3.01 21.71 24.71
CA VAL A 561 -3.16 21.34 26.13
C VAL A 561 -2.29 20.12 26.42
N VAL A 562 -1.34 20.25 27.36
CA VAL A 562 -0.40 19.18 27.73
C VAL A 562 -0.85 18.51 29.02
N PHE A 563 -0.92 17.19 29.03
CA PHE A 563 -1.14 16.34 30.20
C PHE A 563 0.14 15.63 30.58
N GLU A 564 0.35 15.39 31.87
CA GLU A 564 1.42 14.54 32.36
C GLU A 564 0.81 13.38 33.14
N MET A 565 1.17 12.16 32.76
CA MET A 565 0.62 10.94 33.35
C MET A 565 1.74 9.95 33.61
N ASP A 566 1.70 9.29 34.77
CA ASP A 566 2.53 8.13 35.04
C ASP A 566 1.87 6.90 34.42
N VAL A 567 2.55 6.29 33.47
CA VAL A 567 2.03 5.19 32.65
C VAL A 567 2.88 3.94 32.85
N PRO A 568 2.28 2.77 33.14
CA PRO A 568 3.02 1.52 33.18
C PRO A 568 3.44 1.07 31.78
N ALA A 569 4.56 0.34 31.68
CA ALA A 569 4.83 -0.47 30.50
C ALA A 569 3.88 -1.67 30.48
N GLY A 570 3.59 -2.20 29.28
CA GLY A 570 2.91 -3.50 29.20
C GLY A 570 2.02 -3.65 27.98
N GLU A 571 0.86 -4.24 28.19
CA GLU A 571 -0.10 -4.57 27.13
C GLU A 571 -0.69 -3.32 26.46
N ALA A 572 -1.28 -3.54 25.28
CA ALA A 572 -2.01 -2.49 24.57
C ALA A 572 -3.19 -1.98 25.43
N THR A 573 -3.38 -0.67 25.42
CA THR A 573 -4.49 0.05 26.05
C THR A 573 -5.11 1.01 25.03
N THR A 574 -6.14 1.76 25.43
CA THR A 574 -6.78 2.76 24.58
C THR A 574 -6.60 4.16 25.12
N LEU A 575 -6.25 5.07 24.21
CA LEU A 575 -6.20 6.51 24.45
C LEU A 575 -7.42 7.17 23.79
N THR A 576 -8.20 7.89 24.58
CA THR A 576 -9.33 8.70 24.10
C THR A 576 -9.08 10.16 24.41
N THR A 577 -9.30 11.04 23.44
CA THR A 577 -9.14 12.49 23.58
C THR A 577 -10.45 13.20 23.28
N ALA A 578 -10.70 14.32 23.96
CA ALA A 578 -11.88 15.15 23.73
C ALA A 578 -11.59 16.64 23.92
N LEU A 579 -12.24 17.45 23.09
CA LEU A 579 -12.43 18.88 23.20
C LEU A 579 -13.89 19.11 23.61
N LEU A 580 -14.11 19.79 24.72
CA LEU A 580 -15.39 19.92 25.41
C LEU A 580 -15.80 21.39 25.52
N ASP A 581 -17.11 21.66 25.59
CA ASP A 581 -17.63 22.97 26.02
C ASP A 581 -17.76 23.08 27.55
N ASP A 582 -18.35 24.18 28.03
CA ASP A 582 -18.52 24.46 29.46
C ASP A 582 -19.43 23.45 30.16
N ASP A 583 -20.36 22.83 29.43
CA ASP A 583 -21.32 21.82 29.90
C ASP A 583 -20.76 20.38 29.80
N ASP A 584 -19.45 20.23 29.56
CA ASP A 584 -18.76 18.94 29.37
C ASP A 584 -19.26 18.12 28.17
N LYS A 585 -19.93 18.76 27.20
CA LYS A 585 -20.33 18.10 25.97
C LYS A 585 -19.12 17.97 25.03
N VAL A 586 -18.94 16.76 24.49
CA VAL A 586 -17.91 16.50 23.48
C VAL A 586 -18.24 17.23 22.19
N LEU A 587 -17.38 18.17 21.82
CA LEU A 587 -17.43 18.88 20.54
C LEU A 587 -16.64 18.13 19.46
N ASN A 588 -15.49 17.58 19.82
CA ASN A 588 -14.58 16.83 18.94
C ASN A 588 -13.58 16.01 19.77
N GLY A 589 -12.84 15.09 19.16
CA GLY A 589 -11.55 14.63 19.67
C GLY A 589 -10.42 15.59 19.30
N ALA A 590 -9.23 15.41 19.90
CA ALA A 590 -8.04 16.15 19.45
C ALA A 590 -7.55 15.57 18.12
N PHE A 591 -7.41 16.39 17.08
CA PHE A 591 -7.03 15.91 15.75
C PHE A 591 -5.56 15.49 15.66
N TYR A 592 -4.71 16.10 16.49
CA TYR A 592 -3.29 15.78 16.62
C TYR A 592 -2.96 15.54 18.09
N VAL A 593 -2.25 14.45 18.35
CA VAL A 593 -1.77 14.09 19.69
C VAL A 593 -0.29 13.78 19.61
N TYR A 594 0.52 14.48 20.38
CA TYR A 594 1.96 14.24 20.48
C TYR A 594 2.28 13.60 21.82
N ILE A 595 3.00 12.48 21.80
CA ILE A 595 3.31 11.70 23.00
C ILE A 595 4.82 11.52 23.09
N ARG A 596 5.40 11.98 24.20
CA ARG A 596 6.82 11.79 24.49
C ARG A 596 7.02 11.47 25.96
N LYS A 597 8.10 10.77 26.27
CA LYS A 597 8.52 10.58 27.66
C LYS A 597 8.96 11.94 28.24
N ALA A 598 8.49 12.27 29.42
CA ALA A 598 8.93 13.47 30.13
C ALA A 598 10.42 13.31 30.48
N ALA A 599 11.20 14.39 30.37
CA ALA A 599 12.58 14.36 30.84
C ALA A 599 12.59 14.09 32.34
N ASP A 600 13.44 13.16 32.78
CA ASP A 600 13.71 12.97 34.20
C ASP A 600 14.26 14.30 34.75
N ASN A 601 13.53 14.96 35.65
CA ASN A 601 14.02 16.13 36.38
C ASN A 601 15.12 15.75 37.42
N GLY A 602 15.95 14.75 37.10
CA GLY A 602 17.06 14.27 37.89
C GLY A 602 18.37 14.90 37.43
N ASP A 603 18.52 16.21 37.65
CA ASP A 603 19.80 16.90 37.94
C ASP A 603 19.59 18.42 38.03
N LYS A 604 18.74 18.83 38.98
CA LYS A 604 18.88 20.13 39.64
C LYS A 604 19.00 19.86 41.14
N LYS A 605 20.21 19.50 41.57
CA LYS A 605 20.63 19.63 42.97
C LYS A 605 21.39 20.93 43.14
#